data_AF-A0A3C0NJ95-F1
#
_entry.id   AF-A0A3C0NJ95-F1
#
_cell.length_a   1.000
_cell.length_b   1.000
_cell.length_c   1.000
_cell.angle_alpha   90.00
_cell.angle_beta   90.00
_cell.angle_gamma   90.00
#
_symmetry.space_group_name_H-M   'P 1'
#
loop_
_entity.id
_entity.type
_entity.pdbx_description
1 polymer ?
#
loop_
_entity_poly.entity_id
_entity_poly.type
_entity_poly.pdbx_seq_one_letter_code
_entity_poly.pdbx_strand_id
1 'polypeptide(L)'
;MPLALADSETSVTSVAQSNCVVLSGHTSLETAYIQGDYPYGRRLRCQRKVWIETATKGSANGKMRFVAQTSNPKRTTLSWNKPHAGQYRDFMLMYINPENDHIETAGIDIYSVEEVKAFKDQWYHLLNEEQKAKLDEVERKTIAINSYWTQKTNLVAAAN
;
A
#
# COMPACT_ATOMS: atom_id res chain seq x y z
N MET A 1 55.21 -23.74 -6.12
CA MET A 1 53.98 -24.03 -5.34
C MET A 1 54.03 -23.18 -4.08
N PRO A 2 53.11 -22.22 -3.98
CA PRO A 2 52.02 -22.36 -3.01
C PRO A 2 50.63 -22.14 -3.63
N LEU A 3 49.66 -22.76 -2.98
CA LEU A 3 48.24 -22.87 -3.28
C LEU A 3 47.54 -21.53 -2.96
N ALA A 4 46.97 -20.85 -3.95
CA ALA A 4 46.07 -19.73 -3.71
C ALA A 4 44.65 -20.30 -3.47
N LEU A 5 44.18 -20.18 -2.23
CA LEU A 5 42.81 -20.47 -1.84
C LEU A 5 41.88 -19.41 -2.43
N ALA A 6 40.73 -19.88 -2.90
CA ALA A 6 39.67 -19.09 -3.51
C ALA A 6 38.96 -18.22 -2.47
N ASP A 7 38.84 -16.92 -2.76
CA ASP A 7 37.83 -16.07 -2.16
C ASP A 7 36.72 -15.85 -3.18
N SER A 8 35.68 -16.67 -3.08
CA SER A 8 34.40 -16.39 -3.73
C SER A 8 33.67 -15.32 -2.92
N GLU A 9 33.77 -14.06 -3.36
CA GLU A 9 32.94 -12.98 -2.84
C GLU A 9 31.48 -13.22 -3.27
N THR A 10 30.74 -13.91 -2.40
CA THR A 10 29.28 -13.96 -2.48
C THR A 10 28.77 -12.57 -2.12
N SER A 11 28.44 -11.78 -3.15
CA SER A 11 27.79 -10.48 -3.00
C SER A 11 26.40 -10.71 -2.39
N VAL A 12 26.30 -10.53 -1.07
CA VAL A 12 25.04 -10.53 -0.35
C VAL A 12 24.32 -9.24 -0.71
N THR A 13 23.35 -9.33 -1.62
CA THR A 13 22.38 -8.27 -1.85
C THR A 13 21.63 -8.04 -0.55
N SER A 14 22.01 -6.99 0.18
CA SER A 14 21.30 -6.56 1.39
C SER A 14 19.90 -6.11 1.00
N VAL A 15 18.91 -6.98 1.17
CA VAL A 15 17.51 -6.56 1.23
C VAL A 15 17.41 -5.71 2.49
N ALA A 16 17.36 -4.39 2.34
CA ALA A 16 17.19 -3.48 3.45
C ALA A 16 15.86 -3.82 4.14
N GLN A 17 15.97 -4.56 5.24
CA GLN A 17 14.84 -5.00 6.05
C GLN A 17 14.25 -3.74 6.67
N SER A 18 13.19 -3.24 6.06
CA SER A 18 12.60 -1.96 6.42
C SER A 18 11.83 -2.15 7.72
N ASN A 19 12.30 -1.51 8.80
CA ASN A 19 11.65 -1.49 10.14
C ASN A 19 10.31 -0.74 10.15
N CYS A 20 9.55 -0.74 9.04
CA CYS A 20 8.26 -0.07 8.96
C CYS A 20 7.20 -0.87 9.72
N VAL A 21 6.28 -0.15 10.38
CA VAL A 21 5.15 -0.75 11.09
C VAL A 21 3.91 -0.58 10.23
N VAL A 22 3.38 -1.68 9.69
CA VAL A 22 2.12 -1.68 8.94
C VAL A 22 0.95 -1.51 9.91
N LEU A 23 0.06 -0.58 9.58
CA LEU A 23 -1.14 -0.26 10.34
C LEU A 23 -2.36 -0.98 9.75
N SER A 24 -2.69 -2.14 10.30
CA SER A 24 -3.78 -3.01 9.84
C SER A 24 -5.07 -2.82 10.65
N GLY A 25 -6.22 -3.20 10.08
CA GLY A 25 -7.53 -3.16 10.76
C GLY A 25 -8.23 -1.79 10.77
N HIS A 26 -7.56 -0.73 10.29
CA HIS A 26 -8.14 0.61 10.16
C HIS A 26 -8.86 0.76 8.82
N THR A 27 -10.10 0.25 8.74
CA THR A 27 -10.85 0.13 7.48
C THR A 27 -12.07 1.04 7.35
N SER A 28 -12.45 1.73 8.42
CA SER A 28 -13.58 2.67 8.44
C SER A 28 -13.29 3.85 9.37
N LEU A 29 -14.24 4.79 9.45
CA LEU A 29 -14.13 5.93 10.35
C LEU A 29 -14.11 5.50 11.83
N GLU A 30 -14.84 4.44 12.17
CA GLU A 30 -14.98 3.88 13.51
C GLU A 30 -13.68 3.18 13.96
N THR A 31 -13.00 2.51 13.03
CA THR A 31 -11.74 1.82 13.28
C THR A 31 -10.52 2.66 12.92
N ALA A 32 -10.69 3.93 12.55
CA ALA A 32 -9.60 4.78 12.07
C ALA A 32 -8.46 4.91 13.10
N TYR A 33 -7.23 4.89 12.61
CA TYR A 33 -6.06 5.22 13.41
C TYR A 33 -6.07 6.72 13.73
N ILE A 34 -5.86 7.08 14.99
CA ILE A 34 -5.85 8.48 15.45
C ILE A 34 -4.42 8.92 15.69
N GLN A 35 -3.94 9.84 14.85
CA GLN A 35 -2.73 10.60 15.08
C GLN A 35 -3.07 11.84 15.94
N GLY A 36 -2.57 11.88 17.18
CA GLY A 36 -2.94 12.89 18.15
C GLY A 36 -2.37 14.29 17.89
N ASP A 37 -1.20 14.37 17.26
CA ASP A 37 -0.46 15.60 17.06
C ASP A 37 -0.01 15.75 15.60
N TYR A 38 -0.87 16.38 14.78
CA TYR A 38 -0.68 16.55 13.34
C TYR A 38 -0.62 18.04 12.96
N PRO A 39 0.27 18.46 12.03
CA PRO A 39 0.35 19.86 11.60
C PRO A 39 -0.96 20.34 10.96
N TYR A 40 -1.45 21.51 11.39
CA TYR A 40 -2.57 22.20 10.79
C TYR A 40 -2.14 23.59 10.32
N GLY A 41 -1.77 23.69 9.04
CA GLY A 41 -1.09 24.87 8.51
C GLY A 41 0.27 25.06 9.18
N ARG A 42 0.70 26.32 9.37
CA ARG A 42 2.07 26.63 9.84
C ARG A 42 2.28 26.51 11.36
N ARG A 43 1.25 26.75 12.17
CA ARG A 43 1.41 26.92 13.64
C ARG A 43 0.49 26.06 14.47
N LEU A 44 -0.67 25.68 13.94
CA LEU A 44 -1.66 24.94 14.72
C LEU A 44 -1.35 23.44 14.64
N ARG A 45 -1.79 22.72 15.67
CA ARG A 45 -1.76 21.26 15.74
C ARG A 45 -3.18 20.75 15.89
N CYS A 46 -3.47 19.59 15.34
CA CYS A 46 -4.78 18.96 15.43
C CYS A 46 -4.64 17.44 15.53
N GLN A 47 -5.77 16.77 15.69
CA GLN A 47 -5.84 15.32 15.56
C GLN A 47 -6.16 14.95 14.11
N ARG A 48 -5.67 13.81 13.64
CA ARG A 48 -5.97 13.27 12.32
C ARG A 48 -6.39 11.81 12.43
N LYS A 49 -7.58 11.49 11.95
CA LYS A 49 -8.04 10.12 11.69
C LYS A 49 -7.59 9.69 10.31
N VAL A 50 -7.12 8.46 10.19
CA VAL A 50 -6.74 7.86 8.90
C VAL A 50 -7.18 6.40 8.83
N TRP A 51 -7.65 5.96 7.66
CA TRP A 51 -8.07 4.59 7.40
C TRP A 51 -7.97 4.26 5.90
N ILE A 52 -8.03 2.96 5.58
CA ILE A 52 -8.12 2.45 4.21
C ILE A 52 -9.52 1.86 4.00
N GLU A 53 -10.36 2.51 3.21
CA GLU A 53 -11.68 1.96 2.89
C GLU A 53 -11.69 1.20 1.56
N THR A 54 -12.63 0.28 1.42
CA THR A 54 -12.90 -0.44 0.17
C THR A 54 -14.21 0.04 -0.44
N ALA A 55 -14.18 0.43 -1.71
CA ALA A 55 -15.38 0.81 -2.43
C ALA A 55 -16.31 -0.39 -2.64
N THR A 56 -17.61 -0.18 -2.45
CA THR A 56 -18.66 -1.22 -2.56
C THR A 56 -19.56 -1.05 -3.78
N LYS A 57 -19.30 -0.04 -4.62
CA LYS A 57 -20.12 0.29 -5.79
C LYS A 57 -19.35 1.04 -6.87
N GLY A 58 -19.94 1.06 -8.07
CA GLY A 58 -19.41 1.80 -9.22
C GLY A 58 -18.18 1.15 -9.85
N SER A 59 -17.50 1.89 -10.72
CA SER A 59 -16.29 1.41 -11.43
C SER A 59 -15.10 1.12 -10.51
N ALA A 60 -15.13 1.64 -9.28
CA ALA A 60 -14.11 1.37 -8.26
C ALA A 60 -14.49 0.22 -7.31
N ASN A 61 -15.59 -0.51 -7.56
CA ASN A 61 -16.03 -1.59 -6.67
C ASN A 61 -14.90 -2.60 -6.40
N GLY A 62 -14.64 -2.87 -5.12
CA GLY A 62 -13.56 -3.75 -4.66
C GLY A 62 -12.17 -3.12 -4.61
N LYS A 63 -12.01 -1.84 -5.01
CA LYS A 63 -10.75 -1.09 -4.90
C LYS A 63 -10.65 -0.36 -3.56
N MET A 64 -9.42 -0.17 -3.11
CA MET A 64 -9.08 0.42 -1.82
C MET A 64 -8.62 1.87 -1.99
N ARG A 65 -8.87 2.73 -1.00
CA ARG A 65 -8.30 4.08 -0.96
C ARG A 65 -8.00 4.53 0.45
N PHE A 66 -6.97 5.36 0.58
CA PHE A 66 -6.67 6.06 1.82
C PHE A 66 -7.63 7.22 2.04
N VAL A 67 -8.11 7.38 3.28
CA VAL A 67 -8.95 8.50 3.69
C VAL A 67 -8.36 9.11 4.95
N ALA A 68 -8.34 10.44 4.97
CA ALA A 68 -7.89 11.21 6.12
C ALA A 68 -8.95 12.21 6.57
N GLN A 69 -9.06 12.45 7.87
CA GLN A 69 -9.95 13.44 8.45
C GLN A 69 -9.25 14.16 9.60
N THR A 70 -9.04 15.46 9.47
CA THR A 70 -8.45 16.30 10.53
C THR A 70 -9.53 16.89 11.44
N SER A 71 -9.25 17.05 12.72
CA SER A 71 -10.03 17.94 13.58
C SER A 71 -9.74 19.41 13.25
N ASN A 72 -10.68 20.29 13.60
CA ASN A 72 -10.56 21.72 13.41
C ASN A 72 -10.09 22.38 14.71
N PRO A 73 -8.79 22.75 14.83
CA PRO A 73 -8.25 23.31 16.07
C PRO A 73 -8.68 24.75 16.33
N LYS A 74 -9.44 25.37 15.42
CA LYS A 74 -10.00 26.72 15.59
C LYS A 74 -11.32 26.72 16.36
N ARG A 75 -11.90 25.54 16.62
CA ARG A 75 -13.14 25.38 17.40
C ARG A 75 -12.77 25.11 18.86
N THR A 76 -13.57 25.62 19.78
CA THR A 76 -13.39 25.40 21.23
C THR A 76 -13.75 23.98 21.65
N THR A 77 -14.60 23.30 20.87
CA THR A 77 -14.95 21.88 21.04
C THR A 77 -14.33 21.03 19.94
N LEU A 78 -14.11 19.75 20.23
CA LEU A 78 -13.61 18.80 19.23
C LEU A 78 -14.62 18.69 18.07
N SER A 79 -14.22 19.17 16.91
CA SER A 79 -15.02 19.15 15.69
C SER A 79 -14.18 18.59 14.54
N TRP A 80 -14.70 17.59 13.84
CA TRP A 80 -14.02 16.96 12.71
C TRP A 80 -14.39 17.66 11.39
N ASN A 81 -13.40 17.93 10.54
CA ASN A 81 -13.64 18.41 9.18
C ASN A 81 -14.23 17.29 8.30
N LYS A 82 -14.65 17.60 7.07
CA LYS A 82 -15.09 16.57 6.12
C LYS A 82 -13.93 15.60 5.81
N PRO A 83 -14.17 14.29 5.70
CA PRO A 83 -13.17 13.34 5.23
C PRO A 83 -12.64 13.71 3.84
N HIS A 84 -11.33 13.58 3.67
CA HIS A 84 -10.63 13.76 2.40
C HIS A 84 -10.16 12.38 1.90
N ALA A 85 -10.80 11.90 0.84
CA ALA A 85 -10.49 10.62 0.24
C ALA A 85 -9.44 10.75 -0.87
N GLY A 86 -8.49 9.82 -0.90
CA GLY A 86 -7.47 9.70 -1.93
C GLY A 86 -7.94 8.94 -3.17
N GLN A 87 -6.95 8.53 -3.98
CA GLN A 87 -7.18 7.75 -5.20
C GLN A 87 -7.42 6.28 -4.87
N TYR A 88 -8.19 5.61 -5.72
CA TYR A 88 -8.39 4.17 -5.64
C TYR A 88 -7.21 3.40 -6.23
N ARG A 89 -6.87 2.28 -5.58
CA ARG A 89 -5.91 1.26 -6.02
C ARG A 89 -6.50 -0.12 -5.82
N ASP A 90 -6.05 -1.12 -6.56
CA ASP A 90 -6.55 -2.50 -6.38
C ASP A 90 -6.13 -3.11 -5.04
N PHE A 91 -4.97 -2.71 -4.50
CA PHE A 91 -4.56 -2.93 -3.11
C PHE A 91 -3.88 -1.69 -2.52
N MET A 92 -4.08 -1.45 -1.23
CA MET A 92 -3.41 -0.37 -0.50
C MET A 92 -3.20 -0.74 0.96
N LEU A 93 -2.05 -0.37 1.50
CA LEU A 93 -1.72 -0.44 2.93
C LEU A 93 -1.30 0.93 3.45
N MET A 94 -1.30 1.05 4.77
CA MET A 94 -0.80 2.20 5.51
C MET A 94 0.31 1.74 6.45
N TYR A 95 1.37 2.51 6.60
CA TYR A 95 2.48 2.21 7.50
C TYR A 95 3.03 3.48 8.14
N ILE A 96 3.74 3.31 9.26
CA ILE A 96 4.56 4.37 9.85
C ILE A 96 5.95 4.28 9.24
N ASN A 97 6.39 5.36 8.61
CA ASN A 97 7.75 5.50 8.10
C ASN A 97 8.71 5.70 9.28
N PRO A 98 9.69 4.80 9.49
CA PRO A 98 10.58 4.87 10.64
C PRO A 98 11.56 6.05 10.61
N GLU A 99 11.78 6.69 9.46
CA GLU A 99 12.72 7.80 9.32
C GLU A 99 12.15 9.14 9.80
N ASN A 100 10.83 9.31 9.69
CA ASN A 100 10.17 10.60 9.92
C ASN A 100 8.88 10.51 10.76
N ASP A 101 8.53 9.31 11.23
CA ASP A 101 7.31 9.01 12.01
C ASP A 101 6.00 9.45 11.30
N HIS A 102 6.05 9.61 9.98
CA HIS A 102 4.89 9.94 9.18
C HIS A 102 4.13 8.69 8.77
N ILE A 103 2.81 8.83 8.76
CA ILE A 103 1.93 7.82 8.18
C ILE A 103 1.95 8.00 6.66
N GLU A 104 2.42 6.96 5.98
CA GLU A 104 2.51 6.86 4.53
C GLU A 104 1.65 5.70 4.02
N THR A 105 1.46 5.64 2.71
CA THR A 105 0.72 4.57 2.06
C THR A 105 1.52 3.97 0.91
N ALA A 106 1.39 2.66 0.75
CA ALA A 106 1.87 1.93 -0.41
C ALA A 106 0.67 1.26 -1.09
N GLY A 107 0.62 1.28 -2.42
CA GLY A 107 -0.48 0.68 -3.16
C GLY A 107 -0.03 0.19 -4.53
N ILE A 108 -0.78 -0.76 -5.07
CA ILE A 108 -0.49 -1.41 -6.34
C ILE A 108 -1.78 -1.65 -7.12
N ASP A 109 -1.67 -1.66 -8.45
CA ASP A 109 -2.75 -1.92 -9.40
C ASP A 109 -2.45 -3.17 -10.24
N ILE A 110 -3.48 -3.73 -10.88
CA ILE A 110 -3.45 -5.05 -11.56
C ILE A 110 -2.75 -5.08 -12.93
N TYR A 111 -1.84 -4.15 -13.23
CA TYR A 111 -1.33 -3.96 -14.59
C TYR A 111 -0.07 -4.79 -14.91
N SER A 112 0.86 -4.93 -13.96
CA SER A 112 2.10 -5.70 -14.15
C SER A 112 2.24 -6.81 -13.13
N VAL A 113 2.51 -8.02 -13.60
CA VAL A 113 2.79 -9.18 -12.74
C VAL A 113 4.09 -8.97 -11.98
N GLU A 114 5.09 -8.40 -12.64
CA GLU A 114 6.41 -8.10 -12.07
C GLU A 114 6.30 -7.10 -10.92
N GLU A 115 5.56 -6.01 -11.13
CA GLU A 115 5.35 -4.98 -10.09
C GLU A 115 4.58 -5.55 -8.88
N VAL A 116 3.55 -6.38 -9.12
CA VAL A 116 2.81 -7.03 -8.02
C VAL A 116 3.71 -7.99 -7.23
N LYS A 117 4.58 -8.75 -7.91
CA LYS A 117 5.55 -9.64 -7.23
C LYS A 117 6.54 -8.84 -6.40
N ALA A 118 7.14 -7.80 -6.96
CA ALA A 118 8.05 -6.93 -6.22
C ALA A 118 7.36 -6.28 -5.00
N PHE A 119 6.10 -5.86 -5.16
CA PHE A 119 5.31 -5.34 -4.06
C PHE A 119 5.07 -6.39 -2.96
N LYS A 120 4.78 -7.64 -3.34
CA LYS A 120 4.65 -8.76 -2.38
C LYS A 120 5.97 -9.03 -1.66
N ASP A 121 7.08 -9.12 -2.38
CA ASP A 121 8.40 -9.36 -1.79
C ASP A 121 8.72 -8.31 -0.72
N GLN A 122 8.37 -7.05 -0.98
CA GLN A 122 8.59 -5.95 -0.05
C GLN A 122 7.65 -5.98 1.17
N TRP A 123 6.34 -6.18 0.96
CA TRP A 123 5.33 -5.89 2.00
C TRP A 123 4.66 -7.11 2.61
N TYR A 124 4.60 -8.24 1.91
CA TYR A 124 3.69 -9.35 2.24
C TYR A 124 3.89 -9.94 3.64
N HIS A 125 5.14 -10.00 4.11
CA HIS A 125 5.50 -10.53 5.42
C HIS A 125 5.05 -9.65 6.60
N LEU A 126 4.72 -8.37 6.35
CA LEU A 126 4.23 -7.42 7.35
C LEU A 126 2.70 -7.34 7.41
N LEU A 127 2.00 -7.99 6.48
CA LEU A 127 0.55 -7.92 6.36
C LEU A 127 -0.15 -8.87 7.32
N ASN A 128 -1.36 -8.50 7.75
CA ASN A 128 -2.27 -9.44 8.40
C ASN A 128 -2.93 -10.37 7.37
N GLU A 129 -3.65 -11.39 7.83
CA GLU A 129 -4.25 -12.41 6.96
C GLU A 129 -5.29 -11.84 5.98
N GLU A 130 -6.08 -10.85 6.39
CA GLU A 130 -7.05 -10.19 5.51
C GLU A 130 -6.36 -9.43 4.37
N GLN A 131 -5.30 -8.69 4.70
CA GLN A 131 -4.50 -7.96 3.72
C GLN A 131 -3.77 -8.90 2.78
N LYS A 132 -3.20 -10.01 3.28
CA LYS A 132 -2.59 -11.05 2.44
C LYS A 132 -3.60 -11.65 1.48
N ALA A 133 -4.76 -12.05 1.97
CA ALA A 133 -5.81 -12.62 1.14
C ALA A 133 -6.25 -11.66 0.02
N LYS A 134 -6.34 -10.36 0.32
CA LYS A 134 -6.65 -9.33 -0.67
C LYS A 134 -5.52 -9.15 -1.69
N LEU A 135 -4.26 -9.11 -1.25
CA LEU A 135 -3.12 -8.96 -2.16
C LEU A 135 -2.96 -10.20 -3.07
N ASP A 136 -3.25 -11.40 -2.55
CA ASP A 136 -3.28 -12.63 -3.35
C ASP A 136 -4.43 -12.62 -4.39
N GLU A 137 -5.57 -12.02 -4.06
CA GLU A 137 -6.65 -11.79 -5.03
C GLU A 137 -6.18 -10.86 -6.17
N VAL A 138 -5.47 -9.78 -5.84
CA VAL A 138 -4.90 -8.83 -6.82
C VAL A 138 -3.88 -9.53 -7.72
N GLU A 139 -2.98 -10.34 -7.17
CA GLU A 139 -2.02 -11.11 -7.96
C GLU A 139 -2.72 -12.06 -8.94
N ARG A 140 -3.71 -12.84 -8.46
CA ARG A 140 -4.48 -13.76 -9.33
C ARG A 140 -5.15 -13.02 -10.49
N LYS A 141 -5.76 -11.87 -10.22
CA LYS A 141 -6.39 -11.03 -11.27
C LYS A 141 -5.35 -10.50 -12.27
N THR A 142 -4.22 -10.04 -11.77
CA THR A 142 -3.12 -9.50 -12.59
C THR A 142 -2.60 -10.55 -13.56
N ILE A 143 -2.35 -11.78 -13.06
CA ILE A 143 -1.90 -12.91 -13.88
C ILE A 143 -2.95 -13.27 -14.94
N ALA A 144 -4.23 -13.33 -14.57
CA ALA A 144 -5.31 -13.66 -15.49
C ALA A 144 -5.45 -12.63 -16.62
N ILE A 145 -5.40 -11.33 -16.27
CA ILE A 145 -5.48 -10.23 -17.24
C ILE A 145 -4.28 -10.25 -18.18
N ASN A 146 -3.06 -10.36 -17.65
CA ASN A 146 -1.84 -10.40 -18.46
C ASN A 146 -1.86 -11.61 -19.41
N SER A 147 -2.21 -12.80 -18.91
CA SER A 147 -2.32 -14.01 -19.73
C SER A 147 -3.31 -13.85 -20.89
N TYR A 148 -4.47 -13.24 -20.63
CA TYR A 148 -5.47 -12.96 -21.66
C TYR A 148 -4.91 -12.05 -22.76
N TRP A 149 -4.24 -10.96 -22.39
CA TRP A 149 -3.68 -10.02 -23.37
C TRP A 149 -2.54 -10.64 -24.16
N THR A 150 -1.66 -11.44 -23.54
CA THR A 150 -0.61 -12.18 -24.26
C THR A 150 -1.21 -13.13 -25.29
N GLN A 151 -2.21 -13.93 -24.91
CA GLN A 151 -2.89 -14.85 -25.84
C GLN A 151 -3.54 -14.11 -27.00
N LYS A 152 -4.25 -13.02 -26.71
CA LYS A 152 -4.92 -12.19 -27.73
C LYS A 152 -3.92 -11.60 -28.72
N THR A 153 -2.79 -11.07 -28.23
CA THR A 153 -1.73 -10.51 -29.08
C THR A 153 -1.13 -11.57 -30.00
N ASN A 154 -0.86 -12.77 -29.47
CA ASN A 154 -0.32 -13.87 -30.27
C ASN A 154 -1.28 -14.33 -31.38
N LEU A 155 -2.59 -14.39 -31.08
CA LEU A 155 -3.61 -14.74 -32.08
C LEU A 155 -3.70 -13.72 -33.21
N VAL A 156 -3.63 -12.42 -32.89
CA VAL A 156 -3.63 -11.35 -33.91
C VAL A 156 -2.35 -11.41 -34.75
N ALA A 157 -1.20 -11.69 -34.13
CA ALA A 157 0.06 -11.83 -34.85
C ALA A 157 0.09 -13.04 -35.80
N ALA A 158 -0.53 -14.17 -35.41
CA ALA A 158 -0.61 -15.38 -36.24
C ALA A 158 -1.62 -15.28 -37.39
N ALA A 159 -2.52 -14.30 -37.36
CA ALA A 159 -3.54 -14.08 -38.39
C ALA A 159 -3.11 -13.09 -39.48
N ASN A 160 -1.95 -12.45 -39.34
CA ASN A 160 -1.34 -11.52 -40.30
C ASN A 160 -0.10 -12.14 -40.95
#